data_AF-F3LCC7-F1
#
_entry.id   AF-F3LCC7-F1
#
_cell.length_a   1.000
_cell.length_b   1.000
_cell.length_c   1.000
_cell.angle_alpha   90.00
_cell.angle_beta   90.00
_cell.angle_gamma   90.00
#
_symmetry.space_group_name_H-M   'P 1'
#
loop_
_entity.id
_entity.type
_entity.pdbx_description
1 polymer ?
#
loop_
_entity_poly.entity_id
_entity_poly.type
_entity_poly.pdbx_seq_one_letter_code
_entity_poly.pdbx_strand_id
1 'polypeptide(L)'
;MMSEYVGGAAVKVGMDKAVSHLMENQFYPFESIKILNRLDMSIVIDICPVQIENEMIMLVRANKAYHRSVIEKNSEHIAFQLREQHVYDGQEFSLVECVDRHSKQDQPVEWRQWRFKWVGNSPINGHSYPLPSVKLSQINMAVTSDRVELQNAS
;
A
#
# COMPACT_ATOMS: atom_id res chain seq x y z
N MET A 1 -34.43 -6.27 39.30
CA MET A 1 -33.23 -5.49 39.64
C MET A 1 -32.05 -6.45 39.45
N MET A 2 -31.49 -6.51 38.24
CA MET A 2 -30.14 -5.99 37.91
C MET A 2 -29.05 -6.66 38.77
N SER A 3 -28.00 -7.32 38.26
CA SER A 3 -27.30 -7.16 36.99
C SER A 3 -26.43 -8.41 36.76
N GLU A 4 -26.53 -9.04 35.58
CA GLU A 4 -25.51 -9.96 35.10
C GLU A 4 -24.37 -9.12 34.48
N TYR A 5 -23.19 -9.15 35.08
CA TYR A 5 -21.97 -8.66 34.45
C TYR A 5 -21.28 -9.83 33.74
N VAL A 6 -21.58 -10.01 32.46
CA VAL A 6 -20.80 -10.87 31.57
C VAL A 6 -19.59 -10.07 31.10
N GLY A 7 -18.48 -10.19 31.82
CA GLY A 7 -17.18 -9.69 31.39
C GLY A 7 -16.68 -10.52 30.20
N GLY A 8 -17.01 -10.10 28.99
CA GLY A 8 -16.44 -10.62 27.76
C GLY A 8 -14.93 -10.36 27.74
N ALA A 9 -14.13 -11.37 28.05
CA ALA A 9 -12.71 -11.37 27.75
C ALA A 9 -12.56 -11.33 26.23
N ALA A 10 -12.19 -10.17 25.69
CA ALA A 10 -11.76 -10.03 24.31
C ALA A 10 -10.58 -10.98 24.09
N VAL A 11 -10.83 -12.10 23.41
CA VAL A 11 -9.78 -13.00 22.94
C VAL A 11 -8.98 -12.21 21.90
N LYS A 12 -7.88 -11.58 22.33
CA LYS A 12 -6.82 -11.14 21.43
C LYS A 12 -6.19 -12.40 20.86
N VAL A 13 -6.69 -12.84 19.71
CA VAL A 13 -6.01 -13.85 18.89
C VAL A 13 -4.72 -13.19 18.42
N GLY A 14 -3.63 -13.45 19.15
CA GLY A 14 -2.30 -13.02 18.77
C GLY A 14 -1.90 -13.80 17.51
N MET A 15 -2.06 -13.17 16.34
CA MET A 15 -1.39 -13.65 15.13
C MET A 15 0.11 -13.45 15.31
N ASP A 16 0.86 -14.53 15.15
CA ASP A 16 2.32 -14.52 15.19
C ASP A 16 2.87 -13.52 14.15
N LYS A 17 3.98 -12.88 14.48
CA LYS A 17 4.58 -11.76 13.75
C LYS A 17 5.25 -12.21 12.46
N ALA A 18 5.78 -13.44 12.45
CA ALA A 18 6.18 -14.12 11.22
C ALA A 18 4.96 -14.31 10.31
N VAL A 19 3.80 -14.63 10.89
CA VAL A 19 2.54 -14.79 10.16
C VAL A 19 2.05 -13.47 9.62
N SER A 20 2.19 -12.32 10.31
CA SER A 20 1.77 -11.02 9.74
C SER A 20 2.64 -10.55 8.56
N HIS A 21 3.97 -10.69 8.64
CA HIS A 21 4.87 -10.38 7.52
C HIS A 21 4.73 -11.42 6.39
N LEU A 22 4.56 -12.71 6.72
CA LEU A 22 4.22 -13.74 5.73
C LEU A 22 2.88 -13.41 5.10
N MET A 23 1.88 -12.99 5.88
CA MET A 23 0.56 -12.59 5.37
C MET A 23 0.69 -11.40 4.45
N GLU A 24 1.41 -10.32 4.75
CA GLU A 24 1.46 -9.18 3.82
C GLU A 24 2.18 -9.47 2.49
N ASN A 25 3.29 -10.21 2.53
CA ASN A 25 3.95 -10.68 1.30
C ASN A 25 3.20 -11.83 0.61
N GLN A 26 2.40 -12.61 1.35
CA GLN A 26 1.52 -13.62 0.80
C GLN A 26 0.17 -13.05 0.42
N PHE A 27 -0.22 -11.85 0.83
CA PHE A 27 -1.55 -11.29 0.62
C PHE A 27 -1.48 -10.30 -0.52
N TYR A 28 -0.51 -9.38 -0.50
CA TYR A 28 -0.24 -8.46 -1.59
C TYR A 28 0.90 -8.97 -2.49
N PRO A 29 0.64 -9.21 -3.79
CA PRO A 29 1.66 -9.69 -4.73
C PRO A 29 2.61 -8.56 -5.17
N PHE A 30 3.39 -8.02 -4.23
CA PHE A 30 4.37 -6.97 -4.53
C PHE A 30 5.47 -7.45 -5.48
N GLU A 31 5.75 -6.66 -6.51
CA GLU A 31 6.90 -6.82 -7.40
C GLU A 31 7.88 -5.67 -7.24
N SER A 32 9.19 -5.94 -7.38
CA SER A 32 10.22 -4.91 -7.27
C SER A 32 10.50 -4.29 -8.64
N ILE A 33 10.40 -2.96 -8.73
CA ILE A 33 10.74 -2.20 -9.92
C ILE A 33 11.90 -1.24 -9.66
N LYS A 34 12.62 -0.88 -10.73
CA LYS A 34 13.63 0.18 -10.70
C LYS A 34 13.01 1.49 -11.15
N ILE A 35 13.25 2.54 -10.37
CA ILE A 35 12.87 3.91 -10.71
C ILE A 35 14.04 4.85 -10.45
N LEU A 36 13.97 6.06 -10.99
CA LEU A 36 14.89 7.14 -10.65
C LEU A 36 14.35 7.91 -9.44
N ASN A 37 15.23 8.22 -8.50
CA ASN A 37 14.91 9.13 -7.41
C ASN A 37 15.02 10.59 -7.89
N ARG A 38 14.73 11.56 -7.02
CA ARG A 38 14.81 13.00 -7.33
C ARG A 38 16.21 13.54 -7.69
N LEU A 39 17.24 12.71 -7.62
CA LEU A 39 18.64 13.00 -7.95
C LEU A 39 19.10 12.16 -9.15
N ASP A 40 18.17 11.59 -9.92
CA ASP A 40 18.41 10.72 -11.08
C ASP A 40 19.23 9.45 -10.77
N MET A 41 19.23 9.02 -9.51
CA MET A 41 19.86 7.75 -9.10
C MET A 41 18.83 6.63 -9.09
N SER A 42 19.22 5.46 -9.61
CA SER A 42 18.36 4.28 -9.60
C SER A 42 18.14 3.78 -8.17
N ILE A 43 16.88 3.64 -7.80
CA ILE A 43 16.43 3.00 -6.56
C ILE A 43 15.46 1.87 -6.89
N VAL A 44 15.33 0.91 -5.98
CA VAL A 44 14.32 -0.14 -6.07
C VAL A 44 13.19 0.15 -5.10
N ILE A 45 11.97 0.07 -5.60
CA ILE A 45 10.74 0.10 -4.78
C ILE A 45 9.92 -1.13 -5.09
N ASP A 46 9.05 -1.51 -4.17
CA ASP A 46 8.09 -2.58 -4.42
C ASP A 46 6.73 -1.95 -4.73
N ILE A 47 6.04 -2.47 -5.75
CA ILE A 47 4.74 -2.02 -6.22
C ILE A 47 3.72 -3.16 -6.28
N CYS A 48 2.44 -2.85 -6.14
CA CYS A 48 1.34 -3.79 -6.34
C CYS A 48 0.14 -3.02 -6.92
N PRO A 49 -0.19 -3.20 -8.20
CA PRO A 49 -1.39 -2.62 -8.78
C PRO A 49 -2.64 -3.33 -8.24
N VAL A 50 -3.69 -2.57 -7.94
CA VAL A 50 -4.98 -3.07 -7.46
C VAL A 50 -6.08 -2.29 -8.15
N GLN A 51 -6.94 -2.97 -8.91
CA GLN A 51 -8.10 -2.36 -9.53
C GLN A 51 -9.31 -2.46 -8.58
N ILE A 52 -9.94 -1.33 -8.26
CA ILE A 52 -11.21 -1.30 -7.52
C ILE A 52 -12.21 -0.52 -8.35
N GLU A 53 -13.23 -1.22 -8.88
CA GLU A 53 -14.21 -0.62 -9.79
C GLU A 53 -13.50 0.13 -10.95
N ASN A 54 -13.63 1.46 -11.00
CA ASN A 54 -13.02 2.33 -12.01
C ASN A 54 -11.82 3.13 -11.46
N GLU A 55 -11.17 2.66 -10.40
CA GLU A 55 -9.98 3.28 -9.82
C GLU A 55 -8.83 2.28 -9.78
N MET A 56 -7.73 2.62 -10.46
CA MET A 56 -6.46 1.95 -10.30
C MET A 56 -5.74 2.48 -9.06
N ILE A 57 -5.38 1.59 -8.14
CA ILE A 57 -4.60 1.93 -6.95
C ILE A 57 -3.23 1.28 -7.09
N MET A 58 -2.18 2.10 -7.05
CA MET A 58 -0.83 1.60 -6.94
C MET A 58 -0.40 1.58 -5.48
N LEU A 59 -0.31 0.38 -4.91
CA LEU A 59 0.33 0.20 -3.61
C LEU A 59 1.84 0.27 -3.80
N VAL A 60 2.53 1.00 -2.93
CA VAL A 60 3.98 1.13 -2.94
C VAL A 60 4.57 0.93 -1.56
N ARG A 61 5.79 0.41 -1.49
CA ARG A 61 6.59 0.41 -0.27
C ARG A 61 8.06 0.52 -0.57
N ALA A 62 8.81 0.98 0.43
CA ALA A 62 10.26 0.94 0.38
C ALA A 62 10.72 -0.52 0.25
N ASN A 63 11.57 -0.81 -0.75
CA ASN A 63 12.24 -2.09 -0.80
C ASN A 63 13.14 -2.25 0.44
N LYS A 64 13.30 -3.50 0.92
CA LYS A 64 14.05 -3.81 2.15
C LYS A 64 15.49 -3.26 2.18
N ALA A 65 16.08 -2.99 1.02
CA ALA A 65 17.41 -2.40 0.90
C ALA A 65 17.47 -0.89 1.19
N TYR A 66 16.33 -0.20 1.27
CA TYR A 66 16.25 1.25 1.42
C TYR A 66 15.58 1.67 2.72
N HIS A 67 15.96 2.85 3.21
CA HIS A 67 15.30 3.45 4.36
C HIS A 67 13.85 3.82 4.02
N ARG A 68 12.91 3.61 4.96
CA ARG A 68 11.47 3.86 4.78
C ARG A 68 11.11 5.23 4.20
N SER A 69 11.89 6.27 4.52
CA SER A 69 11.66 7.63 4.00
C SER A 69 11.94 7.76 2.49
N VAL A 70 12.38 6.70 1.81
CA VAL A 70 12.68 6.75 0.37
C VAL A 70 11.41 7.07 -0.43
N ILE A 71 10.25 6.55 -0.02
CA ILE A 71 8.98 6.86 -0.70
C ILE A 71 8.60 8.31 -0.44
N GLU A 72 8.58 8.73 0.82
CA GLU A 72 8.27 10.11 1.22
C GLU A 72 9.12 11.15 0.47
N LYS A 73 10.43 10.92 0.37
CA LYS A 73 11.36 11.86 -0.28
C LYS A 73 11.25 11.91 -1.81
N ASN A 74 10.60 10.93 -2.42
CA ASN A 74 10.56 10.75 -3.87
C ASN A 74 9.13 10.57 -4.41
N SER A 75 8.11 10.86 -3.61
CA SER A 75 6.71 10.52 -3.93
C SER A 75 6.23 11.11 -5.26
N GLU A 76 6.61 12.34 -5.57
CA GLU A 76 6.30 13.00 -6.85
C GLU A 76 7.01 12.31 -8.03
N HIS A 77 8.31 12.01 -7.90
CA HIS A 77 9.07 11.30 -8.94
C HIS A 77 8.58 9.86 -9.15
N ILE A 78 8.17 9.20 -8.08
CA ILE A 78 7.53 7.87 -8.10
C ILE A 78 6.22 7.97 -8.86
N ALA A 79 5.32 8.87 -8.46
CA ALA A 79 4.02 9.04 -9.10
C ALA A 79 4.14 9.40 -10.58
N PHE A 80 5.11 10.26 -10.94
CA PHE A 80 5.40 10.61 -12.31
C PHE A 80 5.81 9.39 -13.14
N GLN A 81 6.84 8.66 -12.71
CA GLN A 81 7.35 7.51 -13.46
C GLN A 81 6.35 6.37 -13.54
N LEU A 82 5.60 6.10 -12.48
CA LEU A 82 4.53 5.09 -12.51
C LEU A 82 3.45 5.45 -13.53
N ARG A 83 3.09 6.74 -13.61
CA ARG A 83 2.14 7.21 -14.61
C ARG A 83 2.67 7.02 -16.03
N GLU A 84 3.95 7.32 -16.28
CA GLU A 84 4.58 7.16 -17.59
C GLU A 84 4.75 5.69 -17.99
N GLN A 85 5.18 4.85 -17.06
CA GLN A 85 5.50 3.44 -17.32
C GLN A 85 4.26 2.57 -17.51
N HIS A 86 3.18 2.87 -16.79
CA HIS A 86 2.00 2.00 -16.76
C HIS A 86 0.83 2.48 -17.62
N VAL A 87 0.96 3.62 -18.33
CA VAL A 87 -0.02 4.18 -19.29
C VAL A 87 -1.47 3.89 -18.84
N TYR A 88 -1.84 4.42 -17.67
CA TYR A 88 -3.22 4.40 -17.21
C TYR A 88 -4.01 5.40 -18.06
N ASP A 89 -4.33 4.98 -19.28
CA ASP A 89 -5.06 5.74 -20.28
C ASP A 89 -6.50 5.95 -19.80
N GLY A 90 -6.69 6.93 -18.92
CA GLY A 90 -8.00 7.45 -18.55
C GLY A 90 -8.42 7.38 -17.08
N GLN A 91 -7.61 6.83 -16.16
CA GLN A 91 -7.94 6.83 -14.73
C GLN A 91 -6.90 7.60 -13.91
N GLU A 92 -7.37 8.53 -13.07
CA GLU A 92 -6.58 9.08 -11.97
C GLU A 92 -6.17 7.90 -11.06
N PHE A 93 -4.91 7.46 -11.14
CA PHE A 93 -4.46 6.39 -10.26
C PHE A 93 -4.17 6.95 -8.86
N SER A 94 -4.56 6.21 -7.83
CA SER A 94 -4.26 6.53 -6.44
C SER A 94 -2.94 5.90 -6.03
N LEU A 95 -2.02 6.69 -5.48
CA LEU A 95 -0.79 6.16 -4.87
C LEU A 95 -1.03 5.92 -3.38
N VAL A 96 -0.83 4.69 -2.92
CA VAL A 96 -0.98 4.30 -1.51
C VAL A 96 0.32 3.68 -1.01
N GLU A 97 0.91 4.25 0.02
CA GLU A 97 2.12 3.76 0.65
C GLU A 97 1.80 2.83 1.81
N CYS A 98 2.41 1.65 1.80
CA CYS A 98 2.53 0.77 2.96
C CYS A 98 3.81 1.16 3.73
N VAL A 99 3.62 1.82 4.88
CA VAL A 99 4.71 2.29 5.74
C VAL A 99 5.02 1.23 6.78
N ASP A 100 6.15 0.58 6.59
CA ASP A 100 6.65 -0.37 7.57
C ASP A 100 7.38 0.34 8.72
N ARG A 101 6.70 0.45 9.87
CA ARG A 101 7.24 1.09 11.09
C ARG A 101 7.97 0.07 11.98
N HIS A 102 8.91 -0.66 11.40
CA HIS A 102 9.71 -1.70 12.08
C HIS A 102 10.59 -1.26 13.28
N SER A 103 10.57 0.02 13.71
CA SER A 103 11.40 0.46 14.84
C SER A 103 10.85 0.09 16.23
N LYS A 104 9.58 -0.33 16.37
CA LYS A 104 9.02 -0.78 17.65
C LYS A 104 8.08 -1.97 17.43
N GLN A 105 8.32 -3.04 18.17
CA GLN A 105 7.91 -4.42 17.85
C GLN A 105 6.39 -4.73 17.90
N ASP A 106 5.50 -3.75 18.06
CA ASP A 106 4.04 -3.94 18.14
C ASP A 106 3.24 -2.87 17.36
N GLN A 107 3.88 -2.11 16.46
CA GLN A 107 3.13 -1.12 15.70
C GLN A 107 2.49 -1.75 14.46
N PRO A 108 1.18 -1.54 14.24
CA PRO A 108 0.52 -1.98 13.02
C PRO A 108 1.15 -1.28 11.82
N VAL A 109 1.13 -1.96 10.67
CA VAL A 109 1.48 -1.35 9.39
C VAL A 109 0.56 -0.16 9.15
N GLU A 110 1.18 0.98 8.84
CA GLU A 110 0.45 2.21 8.56
C GLU A 110 0.29 2.33 7.05
N TRP A 111 -0.95 2.51 6.61
CA TRP A 111 -1.26 2.77 5.22
C TRP A 111 -1.49 4.28 5.04
N ARG A 112 -0.88 4.84 4.00
CA ARG A 112 -1.00 6.27 3.67
C ARG A 112 -1.44 6.47 2.24
N GLN A 113 -2.42 7.33 2.01
CA GLN A 113 -2.78 7.77 0.67
C GLN A 113 -2.00 9.05 0.34
N TRP A 114 -1.30 9.04 -0.79
CA TRP A 114 -0.67 10.22 -1.35
C TRP A 114 -1.66 10.99 -2.22
N ARG A 115 -1.66 12.31 -2.07
CA ARG A 115 -2.39 13.24 -2.94
C ARG A 115 -1.42 14.22 -3.54
N PHE A 116 -1.61 14.50 -4.82
CA PHE A 116 -0.80 15.42 -5.60
C PHE A 116 -1.71 16.43 -6.28
N LYS A 117 -1.20 17.63 -6.52
CA LYS A 117 -1.76 18.51 -7.54
C LYS A 117 -1.08 18.16 -8.86
N TRP A 118 -1.85 17.90 -9.90
CA TRP A 118 -1.29 17.59 -11.23
C TRP A 118 -1.24 18.82 -12.11
N VAL A 119 -0.11 19.02 -12.80
CA VAL A 119 0.07 20.00 -13.88
C VAL A 119 0.49 19.23 -15.12
N GLY A 120 -0.46 18.96 -16.01
CA GLY A 120 -0.27 18.00 -17.09
C GLY A 120 0.00 16.59 -16.52
N ASN A 121 1.14 16.01 -16.89
CA ASN A 121 1.58 14.71 -16.39
C ASN A 121 2.45 14.80 -15.13
N SER A 122 2.82 16.01 -14.69
CA SER A 122 3.73 16.20 -13.56
C SER A 122 2.96 16.37 -12.24
N PRO A 123 3.20 15.52 -11.23
CA PRO A 123 2.66 15.71 -9.90
C PRO A 123 3.50 16.74 -9.14
N ILE A 124 2.84 17.63 -8.39
CA ILE A 124 3.46 18.63 -7.53
C ILE A 124 2.72 18.71 -6.18
N ASN A 125 3.41 19.22 -5.16
CA ASN A 125 2.90 19.40 -3.80
C ASN A 125 2.34 18.10 -3.19
N GLY A 126 3.13 17.03 -3.26
CA GLY A 126 2.76 15.73 -2.72
C GLY A 126 2.57 15.74 -1.21
N HIS A 127 1.42 15.28 -0.73
CA HIS A 127 1.12 15.12 0.70
C HIS A 127 0.52 13.75 1.01
N SER A 128 0.98 13.12 2.09
CA SER A 128 0.47 11.84 2.56
C SER A 128 -0.55 12.01 3.68
N TYR A 129 -1.63 11.24 3.65
CA TYR A 129 -2.67 11.20 4.66
C TYR A 129 -2.88 9.76 5.14
N PRO A 130 -3.32 9.52 6.39
CA PRO A 130 -3.74 8.18 6.80
C PRO A 130 -4.81 7.63 5.86
N LEU A 131 -4.65 6.37 5.43
CA LEU A 131 -5.63 5.71 4.58
C LEU A 131 -6.89 5.39 5.40
N PRO A 132 -8.10 5.78 4.95
CA PRO A 132 -9.33 5.40 5.62
C PRO A 132 -9.50 3.87 5.71
N SER A 133 -9.97 3.37 6.85
CA SER A 133 -10.17 1.93 7.08
C SER A 133 -11.11 1.28 6.06
N VAL A 134 -12.14 2.01 5.62
CA VAL A 134 -13.06 1.55 4.57
C VAL A 134 -12.32 1.30 3.25
N LYS A 135 -11.43 2.21 2.85
CA LYS A 135 -10.64 2.08 1.61
C LYS A 135 -9.64 0.92 1.71
N LEU A 136 -8.99 0.76 2.87
CA LEU A 136 -8.12 -0.39 3.13
C LEU A 136 -8.90 -1.72 3.04
N SER A 137 -10.13 -1.77 3.56
CA SER A 137 -10.99 -2.94 3.43
C SER A 137 -11.33 -3.26 1.98
N GLN A 138 -11.65 -2.25 1.16
CA GLN A 138 -11.89 -2.43 -0.28
C GLN A 138 -10.66 -2.97 -1.00
N ILE A 139 -9.47 -2.44 -0.72
CA ILE A 139 -8.19 -2.94 -1.25
C ILE A 139 -7.99 -4.41 -0.87
N ASN A 140 -8.18 -4.76 0.40
CA ASN A 140 -8.06 -6.12 0.88
C ASN A 140 -9.01 -7.09 0.15
N MET A 141 -10.26 -6.68 -0.07
CA MET A 141 -11.24 -7.50 -0.77
C MET A 141 -10.86 -7.72 -2.24
N ALA A 142 -10.47 -6.66 -2.96
CA ALA A 142 -10.08 -6.74 -4.36
C ALA A 142 -8.90 -7.71 -4.56
N VAL A 143 -7.85 -7.56 -3.75
CA VAL A 143 -6.67 -8.43 -3.80
C VAL A 143 -6.99 -9.89 -3.46
N THR A 144 -7.98 -10.13 -2.61
CA THR A 144 -8.41 -11.51 -2.29
C THR A 144 -9.20 -12.13 -3.44
N SER A 145 -10.12 -11.38 -4.05
CA SER A 145 -10.95 -11.85 -5.17
C SER A 145 -10.11 -12.27 -6.38
N ASP A 146 -9.14 -11.44 -6.79
CA ASP A 146 -8.27 -11.74 -7.94
C ASP A 146 -7.54 -13.08 -7.77
N ARG A 147 -7.20 -13.44 -6.53
CA ARG A 147 -6.48 -14.68 -6.22
C ARG A 147 -7.38 -15.91 -6.24
N VAL A 148 -8.62 -15.77 -5.80
CA VAL A 148 -9.62 -16.84 -5.90
C VAL A 148 -9.91 -17.16 -7.38
N GLU A 149 -10.02 -16.14 -8.23
CA GLU A 149 -10.21 -16.34 -9.67
C GLU A 149 -9.03 -17.06 -10.33
N LEU A 150 -7.79 -16.65 -10.02
CA LEU A 150 -6.59 -17.31 -10.55
C LEU A 150 -6.46 -18.78 -10.10
N GLN A 151 -6.87 -19.11 -8.87
CA GLN A 151 -6.85 -20.49 -8.37
C GLN A 151 -7.91 -21.38 -9.02
N ASN A 152 -9.06 -20.82 -9.40
CA ASN A 152 -10.15 -21.56 -10.06
C ASN A 152 -9.97 -21.70 -11.58
N ALA A 153 -9.06 -20.93 -12.17
CA ALA A 153 -8.72 -20.98 -13.60
C ALA A 153 -7.56 -21.96 -13.92
N SER A 154 -7.00 -22.62 -12.90
CA SER A 154 -5.90 -23.61 -12.99
C SER A 154 -6.43 -25.04 -12.82
#